data_AF-A0A6A5W723-F1
#
_entry.id   AF-A0A6A5W723-F1
#
_cell.length_a   1.000
_cell.length_b   1.000
_cell.length_c   1.000
_cell.angle_alpha   90.00
_cell.angle_beta   90.00
_cell.angle_gamma   90.00
#
_symmetry.space_group_name_H-M   'P 1'
#
loop_
_entity.id
_entity.type
_entity.pdbx_description
1 polymer ?
#
loop_
_entity_poly.entity_id
_entity_poly.type
_entity_poly.pdbx_seq_one_letter_code
_entity_poly.pdbx_strand_id
1 'polypeptide(L)'
;TDRSEIQDDNYLHVFRIFRDRDSGGVRFEATARRGPMKTIPIWTAFVTQYIGQKNWMKRVGSNTVQLRELHPYVFCGGYRPPRGSTGRYQLTFTSPEGTFPGEGFKTEH
;
A
#
# COMPACT_ATOMS: atom_id res chain seq x y z
N THR A 1 -4.30 -10.67 -7.75
CA THR A 1 -3.94 -9.94 -6.52
C THR A 1 -2.45 -9.89 -6.44
N ASP A 2 -1.88 -8.69 -6.42
CA ASP A 2 -0.43 -8.52 -6.33
C ASP A 2 -0.06 -8.54 -4.85
N ARG A 3 1.00 -9.27 -4.49
CA ARG A 3 1.44 -9.46 -3.10
C ARG A 3 2.91 -9.09 -2.97
N SER A 4 3.19 -8.24 -1.99
CA SER A 4 4.54 -7.82 -1.62
C SER A 4 4.70 -7.82 -0.11
N GLU A 5 5.88 -7.45 0.38
CA GLU A 5 6.15 -7.24 1.80
C GLU A 5 6.61 -5.80 2.02
N ILE A 6 6.04 -5.16 3.03
CA ILE A 6 6.43 -3.82 3.49
C ILE A 6 6.96 -3.90 4.91
N GLN A 7 7.90 -3.02 5.23
CA GLN A 7 8.44 -2.83 6.56
C GLN A 7 7.84 -1.58 7.20
N ASP A 8 7.49 -1.71 8.47
CA ASP A 8 7.03 -0.63 9.34
C ASP A 8 7.69 -0.80 10.72
N ASP A 9 8.56 0.14 11.09
CA ASP A 9 9.52 0.00 12.19
C ASP A 9 10.27 -1.36 12.16
N ASN A 10 10.05 -2.18 13.20
CA ASN A 10 10.64 -3.51 13.36
C ASN A 10 9.72 -4.64 12.87
N TYR A 11 8.57 -4.30 12.26
CA TYR A 11 7.57 -5.26 11.83
C TYR A 11 7.54 -5.38 10.31
N LEU A 12 7.29 -6.61 9.87
CA LEU A 12 7.03 -6.93 8.48
C LEU A 12 5.55 -7.18 8.29
N HIS A 13 5.00 -6.62 7.22
CA HIS A 13 3.61 -6.75 6.85
C HIS A 13 3.51 -7.30 5.43
N VAL A 14 2.56 -8.20 5.23
CA VAL A 14 2.17 -8.59 3.88
C VAL A 14 1.30 -7.48 3.33
N PHE A 15 1.70 -6.92 2.19
CA PHE A 15 0.94 -5.92 1.48
C PHE A 15 0.27 -6.54 0.25
N ARG A 16 -1.01 -6.25 0.04
CA ARG A 16 -1.78 -6.75 -1.10
C ARG A 16 -2.45 -5.62 -1.85
N ILE A 17 -2.47 -5.76 -3.17
CA ILE A 17 -3.27 -4.94 -4.08
C ILE A 17 -4.36 -5.83 -4.66
N PHE A 18 -5.59 -5.53 -4.28
CA PHE A 18 -6.78 -6.11 -4.88
C PHE A 18 -7.26 -5.21 -6.00
N ARG A 19 -7.58 -5.81 -7.15
CA ARG A 19 -8.22 -5.16 -8.28
C ARG A 19 -9.45 -5.97 -8.61
N ASP A 20 -10.61 -5.36 -8.42
CA ASP A 20 -11.86 -5.94 -8.85
C ASP A 20 -12.01 -5.77 -10.36
N ARG A 21 -12.23 -6.87 -11.08
CA ARG A 21 -12.25 -6.84 -12.56
C ARG A 21 -13.52 -6.20 -13.10
N ASP A 22 -14.63 -6.34 -12.38
CA ASP A 22 -15.93 -5.92 -12.85
C ASP A 22 -16.17 -4.42 -12.61
N SER A 23 -15.76 -3.91 -11.44
CA SER A 23 -15.91 -2.49 -11.09
C SER A 23 -14.66 -1.64 -11.34
N GLY A 24 -13.50 -2.27 -11.59
CA GLY A 24 -12.20 -1.59 -11.61
C GLY A 24 -11.73 -1.10 -10.23
N GLY A 25 -12.43 -1.47 -9.16
CA GLY A 25 -12.11 -1.05 -7.80
C GLY A 25 -10.71 -1.51 -7.35
N VAL A 26 -9.91 -0.60 -6.80
CA VAL A 26 -8.57 -0.90 -6.29
C VAL A 26 -8.52 -0.70 -4.78
N ARG A 27 -8.04 -1.73 -4.07
CA ARG A 27 -7.89 -1.74 -2.62
C ARG A 27 -6.48 -2.15 -2.21
N PHE A 28 -5.87 -1.34 -1.37
CA PHE A 28 -4.63 -1.65 -0.65
C PHE A 28 -4.96 -2.26 0.70
N GLU A 29 -4.22 -3.29 1.10
CA GLU A 29 -4.39 -3.99 2.37
C GLU A 29 -3.03 -4.35 2.95
N ALA A 30 -2.84 -4.12 4.25
CA ALA A 30 -1.71 -4.64 4.99
C ALA A 30 -2.18 -5.59 6.09
N THR A 31 -1.58 -6.77 6.17
CA THR A 31 -1.80 -7.76 7.24
C THR A 31 -0.48 -8.05 7.96
N ALA A 32 -0.56 -8.52 9.20
CA ALA A 32 0.64 -9.03 9.88
C ALA A 32 1.28 -10.16 9.04
N ARG A 33 2.62 -10.20 8.96
CA ARG A 33 3.32 -11.26 8.22
C ARG A 33 3.16 -12.64 8.89
N ARG A 34 3.12 -12.66 10.23
CA ARG A 34 3.08 -13.87 11.05
C ARG A 34 2.21 -13.66 12.28
N GLY A 35 1.91 -14.76 12.96
CA GLY A 35 1.13 -14.77 14.19
C GLY A 35 -0.38 -14.87 13.97
N PRO A 36 -1.18 -14.80 15.05
CA PRO A 36 -2.63 -15.03 15.02
C PRO A 36 -3.39 -14.04 14.13
N MET A 37 -2.87 -12.83 13.95
CA MET A 37 -3.52 -11.77 13.15
C MET A 37 -3.12 -11.79 11.66
N LYS A 38 -2.45 -12.85 11.16
CA LYS A 38 -1.96 -12.91 9.76
C LYS A 38 -3.06 -12.87 8.69
N THR A 39 -4.30 -13.13 9.07
CA THR A 39 -5.48 -13.13 8.19
C THR A 39 -6.39 -11.92 8.41
N ILE A 40 -6.09 -11.07 9.40
CA ILE A 40 -6.88 -9.89 9.74
C ILE A 40 -6.12 -8.66 9.23
N PRO A 41 -6.73 -7.80 8.40
CA PRO A 41 -6.11 -6.54 8.00
C PRO A 41 -5.74 -5.70 9.22
N ILE A 42 -4.51 -5.20 9.25
CA ILE A 42 -4.10 -4.11 10.15
C ILE A 42 -4.78 -2.83 9.67
N TRP A 43 -4.73 -2.60 8.35
CA TRP A 43 -5.46 -1.53 7.69
C TRP A 43 -5.80 -1.87 6.24
N THR A 44 -6.82 -1.19 5.71
CA THR A 44 -7.19 -1.20 4.30
C THR A 44 -7.41 0.22 3.79
N ALA A 45 -7.23 0.45 2.50
CA ALA A 45 -7.57 1.72 1.85
C ALA A 45 -8.12 1.47 0.45
N PHE A 46 -9.23 2.12 0.11
CA PHE A 46 -9.76 2.14 -1.25
C PHE A 46 -9.14 3.32 -1.99
N VAL A 47 -8.50 3.03 -3.12
CA VAL A 47 -7.63 3.97 -3.83
C VAL A 47 -8.03 4.18 -5.28
N THR A 48 -9.13 3.57 -5.73
CA THR A 48 -9.65 3.67 -7.10
C THR A 48 -9.66 5.12 -7.61
N GLN A 49 -10.15 6.06 -6.79
CA GLN A 49 -10.29 7.47 -7.13
C GLN A 49 -8.95 8.18 -7.40
N TYR A 50 -7.84 7.60 -6.96
CA TYR A 50 -6.51 8.19 -7.13
C TYR A 50 -5.70 7.58 -8.28
N ILE A 51 -6.17 6.46 -8.84
CA ILE A 51 -5.51 5.81 -9.97
C ILE A 51 -5.43 6.79 -11.15
N GLY A 52 -4.25 6.87 -11.78
CA GLY A 52 -3.99 7.78 -12.90
C GLY A 52 -3.75 9.24 -12.51
N GLN A 53 -3.99 9.65 -11.25
CA GLN A 53 -3.71 11.01 -10.81
C GLN A 53 -2.21 11.29 -10.78
N LYS A 54 -1.78 12.33 -11.51
CA LYS A 54 -0.39 12.78 -11.51
C LYS A 54 0.05 13.11 -10.08
N ASN A 55 1.21 12.60 -9.70
CA ASN A 55 1.86 12.81 -8.40
C ASN A 55 1.09 12.29 -7.17
N TRP A 56 0.04 11.47 -7.34
CA TRP A 56 -0.58 10.79 -6.20
C TRP A 56 0.41 9.84 -5.53
N MET A 57 1.12 9.06 -6.34
CA MET A 57 2.12 8.11 -5.91
C MET A 57 3.49 8.51 -6.46
N LYS A 58 4.50 8.57 -5.59
CA LYS A 58 5.87 8.94 -5.97
C LYS A 58 6.89 8.05 -5.27
N ARG A 59 7.83 7.48 -6.02
CA ARG A 59 9.01 6.82 -5.43
C ARG A 59 9.94 7.89 -4.84
N VAL A 60 10.29 7.74 -3.56
CA VAL A 60 11.11 8.70 -2.79
C VAL A 60 12.38 8.08 -2.21
N GLY A 61 12.61 6.79 -2.46
CA GLY A 61 13.82 6.05 -2.11
C GLY A 61 13.94 4.79 -2.96
N SER A 62 14.95 3.95 -2.70
CA SER A 62 15.11 2.69 -3.44
C SER A 62 13.86 1.81 -3.34
N ASN A 63 13.27 1.68 -2.15
CA ASN A 63 12.11 0.81 -1.95
C ASN A 63 10.91 1.55 -1.33
N THR A 64 10.95 2.88 -1.26
CA THR A 64 9.92 3.67 -0.57
C THR A 64 9.06 4.43 -1.55
N VAL A 65 7.75 4.23 -1.43
CA VAL A 65 6.72 4.96 -2.16
C VAL A 65 5.99 5.88 -1.20
N GLN A 66 5.87 7.15 -1.56
CA GLN A 66 5.08 8.15 -0.85
C GLN A 66 3.75 8.35 -1.54
N LEU A 67 2.68 8.47 -0.75
CA LEU A 67 1.32 8.71 -1.18
C LEU A 67 0.91 10.13 -0.76
N ARG A 68 0.43 10.94 -1.71
CA ARG A 68 -0.04 12.29 -1.45
C ARG A 68 -1.35 12.28 -0.66
N GLU A 69 -2.28 11.41 -1.05
CA GLU A 69 -3.54 11.18 -0.36
C GLU A 69 -3.73 9.68 -0.08
N LEU A 70 -4.19 9.33 1.13
CA LEU A 70 -4.61 7.98 1.47
C LEU A 70 -5.61 8.06 2.63
N HIS A 71 -6.71 7.31 2.53
CA HIS A 71 -7.70 7.20 3.60
C HIS A 71 -7.70 5.76 4.13
N PRO A 72 -6.82 5.44 5.10
CA PRO A 72 -6.76 4.10 5.67
C PRO A 72 -7.85 3.90 6.73
N TYR A 73 -8.55 2.77 6.64
CA TYR A 73 -9.36 2.21 7.70
C TYR A 73 -8.48 1.27 8.52
N VAL A 74 -8.27 1.57 9.80
CA VAL A 74 -7.36 0.84 10.68
C VAL A 74 -8.18 -0.04 11.63
N PHE A 75 -7.85 -1.33 11.69
CA PHE A 75 -8.54 -2.31 12.55
C PHE A 75 -7.73 -2.68 13.79
N CYS A 76 -6.40 -2.49 13.76
CA CYS A 76 -5.54 -2.71 14.91
C CYS A 76 -5.48 -1.45 15.79
N GLY A 77 -6.02 -1.52 17.00
CA GLY A 77 -6.02 -0.41 17.95
C GLY A 77 -4.60 0.14 18.20
N GLY A 78 -4.46 1.47 18.18
CA GLY A 78 -3.18 2.15 18.38
C GLY A 78 -2.21 2.12 17.20
N TYR A 79 -2.47 1.30 16.18
CA TYR A 79 -1.66 1.29 14.96
C TYR A 79 -1.87 2.57 14.15
N ARG A 80 -0.78 3.10 13.58
CA ARG A 80 -0.81 4.26 12.70
C ARG A 80 -0.03 3.91 11.43
N PRO A 81 -0.65 3.93 10.24
CA PRO A 81 0.08 3.64 9.02
C PRO A 81 1.29 4.57 8.85
N PRO A 82 2.41 4.04 8.34
CA PRO A 82 3.69 4.74 8.33
C PRO A 82 3.63 6.06 7.56
N ARG A 83 4.30 7.06 8.12
CA ARG A 83 4.42 8.41 7.53
C ARG A 83 5.89 8.83 7.54
N GLY A 84 6.31 9.48 6.46
CA GLY A 84 7.64 10.10 6.39
C GLY A 84 7.72 11.39 7.18
N SER A 85 8.90 12.03 7.16
CA SER A 85 9.17 13.32 7.81
C SER A 85 8.26 14.47 7.32
N THR A 86 7.69 14.34 6.11
CA THR A 86 6.73 15.30 5.54
C THR A 86 5.30 15.11 6.06
N GLY A 87 5.06 14.11 6.93
CA GLY A 87 3.73 13.73 7.40
C GLY A 87 2.89 12.95 6.37
N ARG A 88 3.41 12.73 5.17
CA ARG A 88 2.72 11.93 4.13
C ARG A 88 2.92 10.45 4.36
N TYR A 89 1.91 9.66 3.99
CA TYR A 89 1.97 8.21 4.07
C TYR A 89 3.08 7.67 3.18
N GLN A 90 3.80 6.68 3.69
CA GLN A 90 4.87 6.00 2.97
C GLN A 90 4.73 4.50 3.13
N LEU A 91 5.02 3.77 2.06
CA LEU A 91 5.14 2.32 2.05
C LEU A 91 6.58 1.99 1.69
N THR A 92 7.31 1.36 2.60
CA THR A 92 8.69 0.90 2.38
C THR A 92 8.66 -0.59 2.11
N PHE A 93 8.93 -0.99 0.87
CA PHE A 93 8.98 -2.38 0.46
C PHE A 93 10.31 -3.03 0.85
N THR A 94 10.31 -4.32 1.17
CA THR A 94 11.55 -5.03 1.52
C THR A 94 12.41 -5.39 0.31
N SER A 95 11.80 -5.42 -0.89
CA SER A 95 12.51 -5.64 -2.15
C SER A 95 12.17 -4.55 -3.18
N PRO A 96 13.13 -4.13 -4.03
CA PRO A 96 12.88 -3.20 -5.12
C PRO A 96 12.01 -3.81 -6.23
N GLU A 97 11.94 -5.13 -6.30
CA GLU A 97 11.28 -5.91 -7.36
C GLU A 97 9.78 -6.12 -7.11
N GLY A 98 9.26 -5.69 -5.97
CA GLY A 98 7.81 -5.68 -5.74
C GLY A 98 7.15 -4.79 -6.79
N THR A 99 6.31 -5.38 -7.65
CA THR A 99 5.62 -4.69 -8.76
C THR A 99 5.11 -3.32 -8.30
N PHE A 100 5.77 -2.26 -8.75
CA PHE A 100 5.35 -0.91 -8.43
C PHE A 100 3.98 -0.66 -9.05
N PRO A 101 2.97 -0.22 -8.28
CA PRO A 101 1.68 0.18 -8.82
C PRO A 101 1.75 1.46 -9.69
N GLY A 102 2.94 1.94 -10.07
CA GLY A 102 3.10 3.07 -10.98
C GLY A 102 3.40 2.67 -12.42
N GLU A 103 4.10 1.55 -12.64
CA GLU A 103 4.59 1.20 -13.99
C GLU A 103 3.60 0.37 -14.80
N GLY A 104 2.77 -0.46 -14.15
CA GLY A 104 1.70 -1.23 -14.79
C GLY A 104 0.31 -0.56 -14.77
N PHE A 105 0.21 0.73 -14.43
CA PHE A 105 -1.06 1.47 -14.35
C PHE A 105 -1.25 2.47 -15.51
N LYS A 106 -0.32 2.50 -16.45
CA LYS A 106 -0.52 3.19 -17.73
C LYS A 106 -1.22 2.25 -18.70
N THR A 107 -2.53 2.45 -18.83
CA THR A 107 -3.34 2.28 -20.06
C THR A 107 -3.04 1.05 -20.92
N GLU A 108 -3.85 0.01 -20.76
CA GLU A 108 -4.39 -0.67 -21.94
C GLU A 108 -5.61 0.13 -22.38
N HIS A 109 -5.66 0.42 -23.69
CA HIS A 109 -6.64 1.27 -24.37
C HIS A 109 -8.04 0.67 -24.39
#